data_AF-X6G959-F1
#
_entry.id   AF-X6G959-F1
#
_cell.length_a   1.000
_cell.length_b   1.000
_cell.length_c   1.000
_cell.angle_alpha   90.00
_cell.angle_beta   90.00
_cell.angle_gamma   90.00
#
_symmetry.space_group_name_H-M   'P 1'
#
loop_
_entity.id
_entity.type
_entity.pdbx_description
1 polymer ?
#
loop_
_entity_poly.entity_id
_entity_poly.type
_entity_poly.pdbx_seq_one_letter_code
_entity_poly.pdbx_strand_id
1 'polypeptide(L)' 'MVREAIVGFVNDNALSHGAAIAFYATTSLAPILLIVVAIAGLAFGHEAAQAALSAQITGMMGTESANILQTA' A
#
# COMPACT_ATOMS: atom_id res chain seq x y z
N MET A 1 -18.25 29.37 -11.35
CA MET A 1 -16.94 29.07 -10.73
C MET A 1 -17.02 27.81 -9.85
N VAL A 2 -17.26 27.86 -8.53
CA VAL A 2 -17.20 26.65 -7.65
C VAL A 2 -18.26 25.59 -7.99
N ARG A 3 -19.50 26.02 -8.29
CA ARG A 3 -20.59 25.11 -8.66
C ARG A 3 -20.28 24.32 -9.93
N GLU A 4 -19.74 24.97 -10.95
CA GLU A 4 -19.35 24.34 -12.22
C GLU A 4 -18.18 23.38 -12.01
N ALA A 5 -17.21 23.73 -11.15
CA ALA A 5 -16.11 22.84 -10.82
C ALA A 5 -16.57 21.54 -10.15
N ILE A 6 -17.51 21.63 -9.19
CA ILE A 6 -18.08 20.44 -8.53
C ILE A 6 -18.88 19.60 -9.53
N VAL A 7 -19.70 20.23 -10.37
CA VAL A 7 -20.49 19.53 -11.40
C VAL A 7 -19.58 18.84 -12.42
N GLY A 8 -18.52 19.52 -12.88
CA GLY A 8 -17.51 18.93 -13.75
C GLY A 8 -16.84 17.72 -13.12
N PHE A 9 -16.36 17.86 -11.87
CA PHE A 9 -15.71 16.77 -11.14
C PHE A 9 -16.59 15.52 -10.99
N VAL A 10 -17.90 15.71 -10.75
CA VAL A 10 -18.87 14.60 -10.68
C VAL A 10 -19.14 14.01 -12.06
N ASN A 11 -19.34 14.85 -13.08
CA ASN A 11 -19.58 14.40 -14.45
C ASN A 11 -18.39 13.62 -15.03
N ASP A 12 -17.17 13.98 -14.62
CA ASP A 12 -15.93 13.28 -14.98
C ASP A 12 -15.75 11.96 -14.22
N ASN A 13 -16.73 11.54 -13.41
CA ASN A 13 -16.68 10.34 -12.58
C ASN A 13 -15.43 10.28 -11.69
N ALA A 14 -14.89 11.42 -11.28
CA ALA A 14 -13.61 11.50 -10.59
C ALA A 14 -13.60 10.74 -9.26
N LEU A 15 -14.75 10.65 -8.58
CA LEU A 15 -14.93 9.82 -7.39
C LEU A 15 -14.80 8.33 -7.70
N SER A 16 -15.45 7.86 -8.76
CA SER A 16 -15.40 6.45 -9.18
C SER A 16 -14.00 6.07 -9.67
N HIS A 17 -13.33 6.96 -10.41
CA HIS A 17 -11.93 6.75 -10.82
C HIS A 17 -10.98 6.73 -9.62
N GLY A 18 -11.13 7.64 -8.67
CA GLY A 18 -10.37 7.62 -7.41
C GLY A 18 -10.58 6.33 -6.62
N ALA A 19 -11.84 5.88 -6.51
CA ALA A 19 -12.17 4.62 -5.86
C ALA A 19 -11.53 3.42 -6.57
N ALA A 20 -11.57 3.37 -7.91
CA ALA A 20 -10.94 2.30 -8.68
C ALA A 20 -9.41 2.25 -8.48
N ILE A 21 -8.74 3.40 -8.42
CA ILE A 21 -7.30 3.47 -8.12
C ILE A 21 -7.01 2.97 -6.71
N ALA A 22 -7.80 3.39 -5.72
CA ALA A 22 -7.65 2.94 -4.34
C ALA A 22 -7.86 1.42 -4.21
N PHE A 23 -8.92 0.87 -4.82
CA PHE A 23 -9.16 -0.58 -4.86
C PHE A 23 -8.03 -1.32 -5.54
N TYR A 24 -7.58 -0.85 -6.70
CA TYR A 24 -6.45 -1.45 -7.40
C TYR A 24 -5.19 -1.43 -6.53
N ALA A 25 -4.85 -0.30 -5.91
CA ALA A 25 -3.69 -0.19 -5.03
C ALA A 25 -3.77 -1.15 -3.84
N THR A 26 -4.88 -1.17 -3.11
CA THR A 26 -5.05 -2.03 -1.93
C THR A 26 -5.07 -3.51 -2.28
N THR A 27 -5.80 -3.90 -3.32
CA THR A 27 -5.91 -5.31 -3.73
C THR A 27 -4.65 -5.83 -4.40
N SER A 28 -3.92 -4.99 -5.14
CA SER A 28 -2.65 -5.37 -5.79
C SER A 28 -1.45 -5.35 -4.84
N LEU A 29 -1.55 -4.69 -3.68
CA LEU A 29 -0.44 -4.55 -2.73
C LEU A 29 0.12 -5.91 -2.29
N ALA A 30 -0.75 -6.85 -1.90
CA ALA A 30 -0.33 -8.18 -1.45
C ALA A 30 0.44 -8.98 -2.52
N PRO A 31 -0.07 -9.18 -3.75
CA PRO A 31 0.67 -9.89 -4.78
C PRO A 31 1.95 -9.17 -5.22
N ILE A 32 1.95 -7.83 -5.27
CA ILE A 32 3.16 -7.06 -5.59
C ILE A 32 4.23 -7.25 -4.50
N LEU A 33 3.86 -7.16 -3.22
CA LEU A 33 4.78 -7.37 -2.11
C LEU A 33 5.38 -8.78 -2.12
N LEU A 34 4.58 -9.80 -2.44
CA LEU A 34 5.07 -11.17 -2.59
C LEU A 34 6.20 -11.23 -3.63
N ILE A 35 5.97 -10.65 -4.82
CA ILE A 35 6.97 -10.61 -5.89
C ILE A 35 8.24 -9.87 -5.44
N VAL A 36 8.09 -8.71 -4.80
CA VAL A 36 9.22 -7.92 -4.30
C VAL A 36 10.05 -8.69 -3.28
N VAL A 37 9.39 -9.35 -2.30
CA VAL A 37 10.06 -10.14 -1.27
C VAL A 37 10.76 -11.35 -1.87
N ALA A 38 10.16 -12.01 -2.86
CA ALA A 38 10.78 -13.13 -3.56
C ALA A 38 12.07 -12.70 -4.28
N ILE A 39 12.03 -11.59 -5.02
CA ILE A 39 13.21 -11.05 -5.72
C ILE A 39 14.29 -10.61 -4.73
N ALA A 40 13.90 -9.89 -3.67
CA ALA A 40 14.83 -9.43 -2.65
C ALA A 40 15.49 -10.62 -1.90
N GLY A 41 14.71 -11.65 -1.59
CA GLY A 41 15.21 -12.87 -0.94
C GLY A 41 16.21 -13.64 -1.81
N LEU A 42 16.00 -13.67 -3.14
CA LEU A 42 16.93 -14.28 -4.08
C LEU A 42 18.21 -13.45 -4.26
N ALA A 43 18.12 -12.12 -4.27
CA ALA A 43 19.26 -11.23 -4.50
C ALA A 43 20.12 -10.98 -3.26
N PHE A 44 19.50 -10.90 -2.07
CA PHE A 44 20.15 -10.45 -0.83
C PHE A 44 20.03 -11.44 0.33
N GLY A 45 19.32 -12.56 0.14
CA GLY A 45 19.02 -13.54 1.19
C GLY A 45 17.69 -13.26 1.90
N HIS A 46 17.06 -14.32 2.39
CA HIS A 46 15.71 -14.27 2.97
C HIS A 46 15.63 -13.39 4.24
N GLU A 47 16.62 -13.49 5.12
CA GLU A 47 16.63 -12.70 6.38
C GLU A 47 16.72 -11.20 6.12
N ALA A 48 17.53 -10.77 5.15
CA ALA A 48 17.66 -9.35 4.79
C ALA A 48 16.35 -8.79 4.23
N ALA A 49 15.64 -9.57 3.40
CA ALA A 49 14.34 -9.19 2.86
C ALA A 49 13.26 -9.10 3.96
N GLN A 50 13.24 -10.06 4.89
CA GLN A 50 12.29 -10.05 6.01
C GLN A 50 12.54 -8.89 6.98
N ALA A 51 13.80 -8.61 7.34
CA ALA A 51 14.16 -7.51 8.20
C ALA A 51 13.77 -6.14 7.60
N ALA A 52 14.03 -5.94 6.29
CA ALA A 52 13.66 -4.71 5.59
C ALA A 52 12.14 -4.51 5.51
N LEU A 53 11.38 -5.60 5.25
CA LEU A 53 9.92 -5.54 5.20
C LEU A 53 9.33 -5.20 6.58
N SER A 54 9.81 -5.85 7.64
CA SER A 54 9.40 -5.56 9.02
C SER A 54 9.65 -4.09 9.38
N ALA A 55 10.85 -3.58 9.09
CA ALA A 55 11.20 -2.19 9.34
C ALA A 55 10.29 -1.20 8.57
N GLN A 56 9.94 -1.49 7.32
CA GLN A 56 9.00 -0.67 6.54
C GLN A 56 7.59 -0.68 7.14
N ILE A 57 7.06 -1.85 7.50
CA ILE A 57 5.73 -1.97 8.10
C ILE A 57 5.69 -1.20 9.43
N THR A 58 6.68 -1.39 10.30
CA THR A 58 6.79 -0.65 11.57
C THR A 58 6.90 0.86 11.35
N GLY A 59 7.67 1.30 10.36
CA GLY A 59 7.83 2.72 10.03
C GLY A 59 6.54 3.38 9.53
N MET A 60 5.73 2.66 8.73
CA MET A 60 4.45 3.17 8.23
C MET A 60 3.34 3.13 9.27
N MET A 61 3.32 2.10 10.13
CA MET A 61 2.23 1.90 11.09
C MET A 61 2.42 2.66 12.42
N GLY A 62 3.61 3.22 12.66
CA GLY A 62 3.93 3.87 13.94
C GLY A 62 4.02 2.86 15.10
N THR A 63 4.37 3.35 16.29
CA THR A 63 4.62 2.51 17.49
C THR A 63 3.43 1.64 17.91
N GLU A 64 2.20 2.03 17.54
CA GLU A 64 0.98 1.40 18.03
C GLU A 64 0.63 0.10 17.29
N SER A 65 0.95 -0.04 16.00
CA SER A 65 0.70 -1.30 15.28
C SER A 65 1.90 -2.25 15.24
N ALA A 66 3.10 -1.76 15.57
CA ALA A 66 4.30 -2.60 15.73
C ALA A 66 4.11 -3.70 16.81
N ASN A 67 3.32 -3.41 17.85
CA ASN A 67 2.98 -4.37 18.90
C ASN A 67 2.13 -5.55 18.42
N ILE A 68 1.32 -5.38 17.37
CA ILE A 68 0.52 -6.49 16.83
C ILE A 68 1.40 -7.50 16.09
N LEU A 69 2.44 -7.04 15.40
CA LEU A 69 3.38 -7.91 14.71
C LEU A 69 4.31 -8.69 15.66
N GLN A 70 4.56 -8.17 16.87
CA GLN A 70 5.38 -8.84 17.89
C GLN A 70 4.62 -9.91 18.70
N THR A 71 3.28 -9.88 18.67
CA THR A 71 2.42 -10.77 19.46
C THR A 71 1.78 -11.88 18.61
N ALA A 72 1.93 -11.83 17.28
CA ALA A 72 1.47 -12.86 16.34
C ALA A 72 2.63 -13.81 15.97
#